data_AF-A0AAI8MAJ7-F1
#
_entry.id   AF-A0AAI8MAJ7-F1
#
_cell.length_a   1.000
_cell.length_b   1.000
_cell.length_c   1.000
_cell.angle_alpha   90.00
_cell.angle_beta   90.00
_cell.angle_gamma   90.00
#
_symmetry.space_group_name_H-M   'P 1'
#
loop_
_entity.id
_entity.type
_entity.pdbx_description
1 polymer ?
#
loop_
_entity_poly.entity_id
_entity_poly.type
_entity_poly.pdbx_seq_one_letter_code
_entity_poly.pdbx_strand_id
1 'polypeptide(L)'
;MHAAWKLFCLSAAILAASLGLAHLLVPDVVPVAFAEEPQPAWAVMMAFMLRAIEMIAAAVAIISLAALAGIPLYVAWSRASRDTQARRCRRPHRS
;
A
#
# COMPACT_ATOMS: atom_id res chain seq x y z
N MET A 1 12.62 -9.91 -9.23
CA MET A 1 12.09 -9.94 -7.85
C MET A 1 12.76 -8.94 -6.92
N HIS A 2 14.08 -8.73 -7.00
CA HIS A 2 14.83 -7.80 -6.14
C HIS A 2 14.39 -6.32 -6.23
N ALA A 3 13.96 -5.85 -7.42
CA ALA A 3 13.53 -4.46 -7.61
C ALA A 3 12.22 -4.12 -6.86
N ALA A 4 11.22 -5.00 -6.90
CA ALA A 4 9.95 -4.78 -6.21
C ALA A 4 10.11 -4.87 -4.68
N TRP A 5 10.97 -5.76 -4.19
CA TRP A 5 11.34 -5.82 -2.76
C TRP A 5 12.04 -4.54 -2.31
N LYS A 6 12.98 -4.01 -3.10
CA LYS A 6 13.62 -2.73 -2.82
C LYS A 6 12.62 -1.58 -2.74
N LEU A 7 11.68 -1.49 -3.69
CA LEU A 7 10.63 -0.46 -3.67
C LEU A 7 9.72 -0.58 -2.44
N PHE A 8 9.35 -1.81 -2.07
CA PHE A 8 8.57 -2.05 -0.87
C PHE A 8 9.33 -1.60 0.39
N CYS A 9 10.58 -2.03 0.57
CA CYS A 9 11.41 -1.61 1.70
C CYS A 9 11.63 -0.10 1.75
N LEU A 10 11.87 0.53 0.59
CA LEU A 10 12.05 1.98 0.50
C LEU A 10 10.77 2.72 0.90
N SER A 11 9.60 2.26 0.43
CA SER A 11 8.30 2.84 0.82
C SER A 11 8.00 2.65 2.31
N ALA A 12 8.34 1.48 2.87
CA ALA A 12 8.15 1.20 4.28
C ALA A 12 9.06 2.07 5.17
N ALA A 13 10.31 2.29 4.74
CA ALA A 13 11.23 3.19 5.41
C ALA A 13 10.73 4.65 5.37
N ILE A 14 10.23 5.11 4.21
CA ILE A 14 9.64 6.45 4.06
C ILE A 14 8.39 6.58 4.95
N LEU A 15 7.53 5.57 5.00
CA LEU A 15 6.34 5.55 5.84
C LEU A 15 6.72 5.65 7.33
N ALA A 16 7.66 4.83 7.79
CA ALA A 16 8.13 4.86 9.18
C ALA A 16 8.78 6.20 9.55
N ALA A 17 9.58 6.78 8.65
CA ALA A 17 10.17 8.09 8.84
C ALA A 17 9.10 9.19 8.91
N SER A 18 8.10 9.15 8.01
CA SER A 18 6.97 10.09 8.02
C SER A 18 6.15 9.97 9.30
N LEU A 19 5.89 8.75 9.78
CA LEU A 19 5.14 8.50 11.01
C LEU A 19 5.89 9.04 12.23
N GLY A 20 7.19 8.76 12.31
CA GLY A 20 8.06 9.29 13.37
C GLY A 20 8.13 10.82 13.34
N LEU A 21 8.22 11.41 12.14
CA LEU A 21 8.25 12.86 11.97
C LEU A 21 6.90 13.51 12.32
N ALA A 22 5.78 12.85 12.00
CA ALA A 22 4.45 13.32 12.40
C ALA A 22 4.25 13.30 13.92
N HIS A 23 4.70 12.23 14.60
CA HIS A 23 4.66 12.17 16.05
C HIS A 23 5.60 13.17 16.73
N LEU A 24 6.71 13.56 16.09
CA LEU A 24 7.69 14.49 16.66
C LEU A 24 7.35 15.97 16.41
N LEU A 25 6.85 16.31 15.21
CA LEU A 25 6.55 17.70 14.82
C LEU A 25 5.11 18.11 15.13
N VAL A 26 4.19 17.16 15.20
CA VAL A 26 2.76 17.43 15.33
C VAL A 26 2.09 16.55 16.40
N PRO A 27 2.54 16.56 17.66
CA PRO A 27 1.87 15.79 18.72
C PRO A 27 0.43 16.26 19.00
N ASP A 28 0.08 17.51 18.64
CA ASP A 28 -1.07 18.22 19.23
C ASP A 28 -1.89 19.05 18.22
N VAL A 29 -1.93 18.66 16.95
CA VAL A 29 -2.84 19.28 15.97
C VAL A 29 -4.17 18.54 15.97
N VAL A 30 -5.11 19.10 16.73
CA VAL A 30 -6.52 18.70 16.74
C VAL A 30 -7.14 19.04 15.37
N PRO A 31 -8.00 18.18 14.80
CA PRO A 31 -8.74 18.52 13.58
C PRO A 31 -9.44 19.87 13.74
N VAL A 32 -9.26 20.74 12.74
CA VAL A 32 -9.70 22.16 12.69
C VAL A 32 -11.16 22.37 13.12
N ALA A 33 -11.99 21.34 13.05
CA ALA A 33 -13.39 21.34 13.49
C ALA A 33 -13.60 21.42 15.03
N PHE A 34 -12.56 21.30 15.87
CA PHE A 34 -12.69 21.26 17.33
C PHE A 34 -11.71 22.16 18.10
N ALA A 35 -11.06 23.12 17.43
CA ALA A 35 -10.13 24.04 18.11
C ALA A 35 -10.85 25.34 18.50
N GLU A 36 -11.10 25.54 19.81
CA GLU A 36 -11.60 26.82 20.36
C GLU A 36 -10.64 28.00 20.14
N GLU A 37 -9.33 27.74 19.96
CA GLU A 37 -8.31 28.76 19.69
C GLU A 37 -7.71 28.63 18.28
N PRO A 38 -7.39 29.77 17.61
CA PRO A 38 -6.84 29.76 16.26
C PRO A 38 -5.44 29.11 16.23
N GLN A 39 -5.40 27.88 15.70
CA GLN A 39 -4.16 27.14 15.47
C GLN A 39 -3.23 27.91 14.49
N PRO A 40 -1.92 27.95 14.75
CA PRO A 40 -1.00 28.66 13.88
C PRO A 40 -0.92 27.98 12.51
N ALA A 41 -1.08 28.76 11.44
CA ALA A 41 -1.22 28.25 10.07
C ALA A 41 -0.08 27.34 9.60
N TRP A 42 1.13 27.53 10.14
CA TRP A 42 2.29 26.69 9.82
C TRP A 42 2.13 25.25 10.35
N ALA A 43 1.50 25.06 11.51
CA ALA A 43 1.30 23.74 12.11
C ALA A 43 0.25 22.94 11.32
N VAL A 44 -0.84 23.58 10.90
CA VAL A 44 -1.87 22.97 10.05
C VAL A 44 -1.29 22.57 8.70
N MET A 45 -0.46 23.43 8.08
CA MET A 45 0.21 23.15 6.82
C MET A 45 1.15 21.94 6.93
N MET A 46 1.95 21.85 7.99
CA MET A 46 2.87 20.72 8.22
C MET A 46 2.11 19.43 8.48
N ALA A 47 1.05 19.46 9.28
CA ALA A 47 0.19 18.31 9.52
C ALA A 47 -0.43 17.77 8.22
N PHE A 48 -0.95 18.66 7.37
CA PHE A 48 -1.51 18.28 6.07
C PHE A 48 -0.44 17.70 5.13
N MET A 49 0.73 18.33 5.05
CA MET A 49 1.85 17.87 4.23
C MET A 49 2.31 16.47 4.66
N LEU A 50 2.51 16.25 5.96
CA LEU A 50 2.89 14.95 6.51
C LEU A 50 1.83 13.88 6.24
N ARG A 51 0.55 14.22 6.40
CA ARG A 51 -0.55 13.30 6.10
C ARG A 51 -0.63 12.94 4.61
N ALA A 52 -0.36 13.90 3.72
CA ALA A 52 -0.29 13.65 2.29
C ALA A 52 0.88 12.70 1.94
N ILE A 53 2.05 12.92 2.52
CA ILE A 53 3.22 12.04 2.34
C ILE A 53 2.92 10.62 2.82
N GLU A 54 2.30 10.48 4.00
CA GLU A 54 1.89 9.19 4.55
C GLU A 54 0.94 8.45 3.58
N MET A 55 -0.09 9.13 3.07
CA MET A 55 -1.05 8.54 2.13
C MET A 55 -0.40 8.13 0.81
N ILE A 56 0.52 8.93 0.26
CA ILE A 56 1.29 8.60 -0.95
C ILE A 56 2.18 7.38 -0.69
N ALA A 57 2.92 7.37 0.43
CA ALA A 57 3.78 6.26 0.80
C ALA A 57 2.98 4.96 0.99
N ALA A 58 1.81 5.03 1.64
CA ALA A 58 0.90 3.91 1.80
C ALA A 58 0.39 3.40 0.44
N ALA A 59 -0.01 4.29 -0.47
CA ALA A 59 -0.44 3.90 -1.82
C ALA A 59 0.68 3.18 -2.59
N VAL A 60 1.90 3.71 -2.56
CA VAL A 60 3.07 3.09 -3.20
C VAL A 60 3.39 1.72 -2.57
N ALA A 61 3.28 1.60 -1.24
CA ALA A 61 3.47 0.33 -0.54
C ALA A 61 2.44 -0.72 -0.98
N ILE A 62 1.16 -0.34 -1.06
CA ILE A 62 0.07 -1.22 -1.53
C ILE A 62 0.29 -1.64 -2.98
N ILE A 63 0.63 -0.72 -3.88
CA ILE A 63 0.90 -1.03 -5.30
C ILE A 63 2.09 -1.98 -5.41
N SER A 64 3.17 -1.73 -4.65
CA SER A 64 4.36 -2.58 -4.64
C SER A 64 4.05 -3.99 -4.11
N LEU A 65 3.24 -4.09 -3.05
CA LEU A 65 2.79 -5.36 -2.49
C LEU A 65 1.89 -6.11 -3.47
N ALA A 66 0.95 -5.42 -4.12
CA ALA A 66 0.10 -5.98 -5.15
C ALA A 66 0.90 -6.47 -6.36
N ALA A 67 1.98 -5.76 -6.76
CA ALA A 67 2.87 -6.21 -7.82
C ALA A 67 3.68 -7.46 -7.40
N LEU A 68 4.15 -7.52 -6.15
CA LEU A 68 4.85 -8.67 -5.57
C LEU A 68 3.95 -9.91 -5.47
N ALA A 69 2.70 -9.74 -5.05
CA ALA A 69 1.72 -10.82 -4.89
C ALA A 69 1.05 -11.19 -6.22
N GLY A 70 0.85 -10.24 -7.12
CA GLY A 70 0.10 -10.42 -8.36
C GLY A 70 0.74 -11.42 -9.32
N ILE A 71 2.07 -11.43 -9.44
CA ILE A 71 2.78 -12.38 -10.31
C ILE A 71 2.64 -13.84 -9.84
N PRO A 72 2.97 -14.21 -8.58
CA PRO A 72 2.79 -15.58 -8.11
C PRO A 72 1.32 -15.99 -8.06
N LEU A 73 0.40 -15.09 -7.70
CA LEU A 73 -1.03 -15.37 -7.68
C LEU A 73 -1.57 -15.62 -9.10
N TYR A 74 -1.17 -14.81 -10.07
CA TYR A 74 -1.51 -14.97 -11.49
C TYR A 74 -0.96 -16.28 -12.06
N VAL A 75 0.29 -16.62 -11.73
CA VAL A 75 0.89 -17.89 -12.16
C VAL A 75 0.19 -19.09 -11.52
N ALA A 76 -0.11 -19.04 -10.22
CA ALA A 76 -0.83 -20.10 -9.52
C ALA A 76 -2.26 -20.28 -10.09
N TRP A 77 -2.96 -19.17 -10.32
CA TRP A 77 -4.31 -19.18 -10.88
C TRP A 77 -4.34 -19.68 -12.33
N SER A 78 -3.40 -19.25 -13.18
CA SER A 78 -3.27 -19.74 -14.57
C SER A 78 -2.83 -21.21 -14.66
N ARG A 79 -2.12 -21.74 -13.65
CA ARG A 79 -1.85 -23.19 -13.55
C ARG A 79 -3.12 -23.95 -13.15
N ALA A 80 -3.82 -23.48 -12.11
CA ALA A 80 -5.07 -24.08 -11.68
C ALA A 80 -6.13 -24.11 -12.79
N SER A 81 -6.25 -23.04 -13.59
CA SER A 81 -7.18 -23.01 -14.73
C SER A 81 -6.77 -24.02 -15.82
N ARG A 82 -5.48 -24.13 -16.13
CA ARG A 82 -4.95 -25.11 -17.08
C ARG A 82 -5.17 -26.55 -16.64
N ASP A 83 -4.96 -26.87 -15.37
CA ASP A 83 -5.22 -28.22 -14.84
C ASP A 83 -6.71 -28.57 -14.89
N THR A 84 -7.58 -27.59 -14.64
CA THR A 84 -9.03 -27.76 -14.74
C THR A 84 -9.45 -28.03 -16.19
N GLN A 85 -8.85 -27.32 -17.16
CA GLN A 85 -9.08 -27.53 -18.59
C GLN A 85 -8.57 -28.89 -19.07
N ALA A 86 -7.37 -29.30 -18.65
CA ALA A 86 -6.78 -30.59 -19.00
C ALA A 86 -7.62 -31.78 -18.50
N ARG A 87 -8.22 -31.66 -17.31
CA ARG A 87 -9.19 -32.65 -16.78
C ARG A 87 -10.48 -32.71 -17.60
N ARG A 88 -10.95 -31.58 -18.16
CA ARG A 88 -12.12 -31.55 -19.05
C ARG A 88 -11.87 -32.27 -20.38
N CYS A 89 -10.71 -32.06 -20.98
CA CYS A 89 -10.33 -32.72 -22.25
C CYS A 89 -10.07 -34.22 -22.09
N ARG A 90 -9.68 -34.69 -20.89
CA ARG A 90 -9.47 -36.11 -20.59
C ARG A 90 -10.74 -36.89 -20.25
N ARG A 91 -11.91 -36.25 -20.10
CA ARG A 91 -13.17 -37.00 -20.04
C ARG A 91 -13.47 -37.49 -21.46
N PRO A 92 -13.40 -38.80 -21.74
CA PRO A 92 -13.84 -39.31 -23.03
C PRO A 92 -15.34 -39.06 -23.11
N HIS A 93 -15.78 -38.50 -24.23
CA HIS A 93 -17.19 -38.45 -24.61
C HIS A 93 -17.63 -39.91 -24.75
N ARG A 94 -18.22 -40.44 -23.68
CA ARG A 94 -18.78 -41.79 -23.64
C ARG A 94 -20.23 -41.66 -24.12
N SER A 95 -20.41 -41.77 -25.43
CA SER A 95 -21.69 -41.95 -26.11
C SER A 95 -21.60 -43.19 -26.98
#